data_AF-B9M298-F1
#
_entry.id   AF-B9M298-F1
#
_cell.length_a   1.000
_cell.length_b   1.000
_cell.length_c   1.000
_cell.angle_alpha   90.00
_cell.angle_beta   90.00
_cell.angle_gamma   90.00
#
_symmetry.space_group_name_H-M   'P 1'
#
loop_
_entity.id
_entity.type
_entity.pdbx_description
1 polymer ?
#
loop_
_entity_poly.entity_id
_entity_poly.type
_entity_poly.pdbx_seq_one_letter_code
_entity_poly.pdbx_strand_id
1 'polypeptide(L)'
;MAIAQYLDHLLAQGIYCFSGVEASQFLGSNVIATRAALRRARHKGEIAMPFRGFYVIVTPEHRKLGCLPANQFIPALMSHLGELYYAGLLTAAEHHGAAHHRPQSFQVIVPRTRTGITCGGVRVDFIGRKNVAGMPTQDFKTPRGYLRVSTPEVTAFDLAGYPHHAGGLDNVATVLSELAEKMDPAKLVSIADLSPISWSQRLGYLLELVGERELAKGLAEYITQKDAVPVPLSPSQPSKNIRQESRWRLLPNEKVEPEL
;
A
#
# COMPACT_ATOMS: atom_id res chain seq x y z
N MET A 1 -21.48 -19.78 26.50
CA MET A 1 -21.59 -20.09 25.06
C MET A 1 -20.24 -20.60 24.53
N ALA A 2 -20.21 -21.38 23.45
CA ALA A 2 -18.96 -21.91 22.89
C ALA A 2 -18.38 -20.97 21.80
N ILE A 3 -17.06 -20.92 21.67
CA ILE A 3 -16.40 -20.12 20.64
C ILE A 3 -16.82 -20.53 19.22
N ALA A 4 -17.04 -21.82 18.96
CA ALA A 4 -17.50 -22.30 17.67
C ALA A 4 -18.85 -21.68 17.26
N GLN A 5 -19.81 -21.62 18.19
CA GLN A 5 -21.13 -20.99 17.95
C GLN A 5 -20.99 -19.50 17.61
N TYR A 6 -20.05 -18.80 18.23
CA TYR A 6 -19.78 -17.40 17.92
C TYR A 6 -19.20 -17.24 16.51
N LEU A 7 -18.24 -18.07 16.12
CA LEU A 7 -17.65 -18.04 14.78
C LEU A 7 -18.71 -18.34 13.70
N ASP A 8 -19.54 -19.36 13.93
CA ASP A 8 -20.63 -19.73 13.01
C ASP A 8 -21.66 -18.60 12.88
N HIS A 9 -22.00 -17.94 14.00
CA HIS A 9 -22.90 -16.78 14.00
C HIS A 9 -22.35 -15.62 13.16
N LEU A 10 -21.07 -15.28 13.32
CA LEU A 10 -20.41 -14.23 12.52
C LEU A 10 -20.38 -14.59 11.04
N LEU A 11 -20.01 -15.84 10.72
CA LEU A 11 -19.95 -16.32 9.34
C LEU A 11 -21.33 -16.29 8.65
N ALA A 12 -22.40 -16.63 9.37
CA ALA A 12 -23.76 -16.55 8.86
C ALA A 12 -24.19 -15.12 8.50
N GLN A 13 -23.56 -14.11 9.11
CA GLN A 13 -23.75 -12.69 8.81
C GLN A 13 -22.75 -12.15 7.78
N GLY A 14 -21.87 -13.00 7.24
CA GLY A 14 -20.79 -12.56 6.35
C GLY A 14 -19.69 -11.76 7.05
N ILE A 15 -19.57 -11.85 8.38
CA ILE A 15 -18.55 -11.17 9.17
C ILE A 15 -17.37 -12.11 9.37
N TYR A 16 -16.18 -11.64 8.99
CA TYR A 16 -14.94 -12.44 9.01
C TYR A 16 -13.87 -11.88 9.95
N CYS A 17 -14.11 -10.70 10.52
CA CYS A 17 -13.18 -10.02 11.42
C CYS A 17 -13.90 -9.66 12.71
N PHE A 18 -13.23 -9.78 13.84
CA PHE A 18 -13.80 -9.42 15.14
C PHE A 18 -12.69 -9.09 16.15
N SER A 19 -13.05 -8.42 17.24
CA SER A 19 -12.17 -8.11 18.35
C SER A 19 -12.31 -9.12 19.50
N GLY A 20 -11.24 -9.27 20.28
CA GLY A 20 -11.32 -10.07 21.51
C GLY A 20 -12.33 -9.53 22.53
N VAL A 21 -12.67 -8.24 22.46
CA VAL A 21 -13.69 -7.59 23.31
C VAL A 21 -15.08 -8.06 22.90
N GLU A 22 -15.41 -8.01 21.61
CA GLU A 22 -16.68 -8.50 21.05
C GLU A 22 -16.87 -9.99 21.37
N ALA A 23 -15.81 -10.79 21.20
CA ALA A 23 -15.85 -12.21 21.56
C ALA A 23 -16.14 -12.43 23.05
N SER A 24 -15.55 -11.60 23.94
CA SER A 24 -15.79 -11.71 25.38
C SER A 24 -17.22 -11.32 25.76
N GLN A 25 -17.76 -10.28 25.14
CA GLN A 25 -19.13 -9.82 25.33
C GLN A 25 -20.13 -10.88 24.88
N PHE A 26 -19.93 -11.44 23.68
CA PHE A 26 -20.81 -12.48 23.15
C PHE A 26 -20.76 -13.75 23.99
N LEU A 27 -19.59 -14.20 24.43
CA LEU A 27 -19.47 -15.45 25.17
C LEU A 27 -20.02 -15.37 26.61
N GLY A 28 -20.24 -14.16 27.13
CA GLY A 28 -20.62 -13.91 28.52
C GLY A 28 -19.55 -14.37 29.52
N SER A 29 -18.30 -14.50 29.06
CA SER A 29 -17.18 -15.03 29.83
C SER A 29 -16.17 -13.96 30.22
N ASN A 30 -15.45 -14.19 31.32
CA ASN A 30 -14.35 -13.30 31.71
C ASN A 30 -13.18 -13.35 30.69
N VAL A 31 -12.33 -12.33 30.72
CA VAL A 31 -11.22 -12.13 29.77
C VAL A 31 -10.27 -13.34 29.70
N ILE A 32 -10.04 -14.03 30.82
CA ILE A 32 -9.13 -15.18 30.89
C ILE A 32 -9.72 -16.36 30.12
N ALA A 33 -10.99 -16.68 30.38
CA ALA A 33 -11.70 -17.74 29.69
C ALA A 33 -11.81 -17.46 28.17
N THR A 34 -12.13 -16.22 27.79
CA THR A 34 -12.17 -15.78 26.38
C THR A 34 -10.82 -15.98 25.70
N ARG A 35 -9.72 -15.54 26.32
CA ARG A 35 -8.36 -15.72 25.78
C ARG A 35 -8.00 -17.20 25.60
N ALA A 36 -8.35 -18.04 26.56
CA ALA A 36 -8.12 -19.48 26.46
C ALA A 36 -8.92 -20.10 25.30
N ALA A 37 -10.17 -19.70 25.10
CA ALA A 37 -11.00 -20.15 23.98
C ALA A 37 -10.43 -19.72 22.62
N LEU A 38 -10.05 -18.44 22.47
CA LEU A 38 -9.44 -17.92 21.25
C LEU A 38 -8.08 -18.59 20.96
N ARG A 39 -7.27 -18.86 21.99
CA ARG A 39 -6.01 -19.61 21.83
C ARG A 39 -6.25 -21.02 21.27
N ARG A 40 -7.29 -21.73 21.77
CA ARG A 40 -7.65 -23.06 21.26
C ARG A 40 -8.12 -22.99 19.81
N ALA A 41 -9.00 -22.06 19.46
CA ALA A 41 -9.48 -21.86 18.08
C ALA A 41 -8.32 -21.54 17.12
N ARG A 42 -7.36 -20.71 17.55
CA ARG A 42 -6.16 -20.40 16.77
C ARG A 42 -5.27 -21.63 16.57
N HIS A 43 -5.08 -22.45 17.60
CA HIS A 43 -4.31 -23.70 17.47
C HIS A 43 -4.98 -24.70 16.50
N LYS A 44 -6.31 -24.67 16.39
CA LYS A 44 -7.04 -25.47 15.40
C LYS A 44 -7.00 -24.88 13.98
N GLY A 45 -6.45 -23.67 13.82
CA GLY A 45 -6.44 -22.97 12.53
C GLY A 45 -7.82 -22.44 12.10
N GLU A 46 -8.77 -22.30 13.02
CA GLU A 46 -10.11 -21.76 12.75
C GLU A 46 -10.11 -20.22 12.70
N ILE A 47 -9.18 -19.60 13.43
CA ILE A 47 -8.96 -18.16 13.44
C ILE A 47 -7.47 -17.84 13.37
N ALA A 48 -7.15 -16.64 12.91
CA ALA A 48 -5.82 -16.05 13.01
C ALA A 48 -5.90 -14.68 13.70
N MET A 49 -4.76 -14.14 14.11
CA MET A 49 -4.67 -12.87 14.83
C MET A 49 -3.64 -11.97 14.15
N PRO A 50 -4.02 -11.25 13.06
CA PRO A 50 -3.08 -10.39 12.33
C PRO A 50 -2.53 -9.24 13.18
N PHE A 51 -3.32 -8.77 14.14
CA PHE A 51 -2.94 -7.73 15.07
C PHE A 51 -3.44 -8.08 16.47
N ARG A 52 -2.72 -7.65 17.52
CA ARG A 52 -3.07 -8.02 18.89
C ARG A 52 -4.49 -7.57 19.24
N GLY A 53 -5.35 -8.53 19.57
CA GLY A 53 -6.75 -8.26 19.94
C GLY A 53 -7.71 -8.17 18.75
N PHE A 54 -7.21 -8.24 17.51
CA PHE A 54 -7.98 -8.31 16.28
C PHE A 54 -7.81 -9.69 15.65
N TYR A 55 -8.94 -10.33 15.34
CA TYR A 55 -8.99 -11.71 14.87
C TYR A 55 -9.69 -11.78 13.53
N VAL A 56 -9.24 -12.74 12.71
CA VAL A 56 -9.87 -13.09 11.44
C VAL A 56 -10.30 -14.54 11.47
N ILE A 57 -11.46 -14.84 10.89
CA ILE A 57 -11.96 -16.21 10.73
C ILE A 57 -11.26 -16.82 9.51
N VAL A 58 -10.54 -17.93 9.71
CA VAL A 58 -9.81 -18.62 8.65
C VAL A 58 -10.74 -19.65 8.02
N THR A 59 -11.31 -19.30 6.87
CA THR A 59 -12.17 -20.20 6.11
C THR A 59 -11.39 -21.38 5.54
N PRO A 60 -12.04 -22.53 5.24
CA PRO A 60 -11.36 -23.73 4.76
C PRO A 60 -10.39 -23.50 3.60
N GLU A 61 -10.77 -22.66 2.63
CA GLU A 61 -9.97 -22.31 1.47
C GLU A 61 -8.67 -21.55 1.82
N HIS A 62 -8.64 -20.88 2.97
CA HIS A 62 -7.48 -20.11 3.44
C HIS A 62 -6.65 -20.82 4.52
N ARG A 63 -6.99 -22.07 4.90
CA ARG A 63 -6.25 -22.81 5.95
C ARG A 63 -4.78 -23.03 5.61
N LYS A 64 -4.45 -23.25 4.33
CA LYS A 64 -3.05 -23.36 3.88
C LYS A 64 -2.29 -22.04 4.03
N LEU A 65 -2.96 -20.93 3.76
CA LEU A 65 -2.39 -19.58 3.95
C LEU A 65 -2.26 -19.25 5.44
N GLY A 66 -3.08 -19.86 6.30
CA GLY A 66 -3.06 -19.67 7.75
C GLY A 66 -3.60 -18.30 8.21
N CYS A 67 -4.17 -17.53 7.29
CA CYS A 67 -4.79 -16.22 7.51
C CYS A 67 -5.68 -15.87 6.31
N LEU A 68 -6.53 -14.84 6.44
CA LEU A 68 -7.22 -14.27 5.29
C LEU A 68 -6.24 -13.43 4.44
N PRO A 69 -6.43 -13.36 3.11
CA PRO A 69 -5.70 -12.42 2.26
C PRO A 69 -5.82 -10.98 2.77
N ALA A 70 -4.75 -10.20 2.67
CA ALA A 70 -4.69 -8.86 3.25
C ALA A 70 -5.81 -7.93 2.77
N ASN A 71 -6.12 -7.96 1.47
CA ASN A 71 -7.23 -7.19 0.89
C ASN A 71 -8.61 -7.51 1.50
N GLN A 72 -8.77 -8.65 2.21
CA GLN A 72 -10.01 -9.04 2.87
C GLN A 72 -10.12 -8.60 4.33
N PHE A 73 -9.01 -8.24 5.01
CA PHE A 73 -9.05 -7.85 6.42
C PHE A 73 -8.47 -6.46 6.71
N ILE A 74 -7.65 -5.89 5.82
CA ILE A 74 -7.07 -4.55 6.04
C ILE A 74 -8.14 -3.46 6.26
N PRO A 75 -9.25 -3.40 5.50
CA PRO A 75 -10.30 -2.41 5.78
C PRO A 75 -10.83 -2.50 7.22
N ALA A 76 -11.13 -3.72 7.69
CA ALA A 76 -11.63 -3.94 9.04
C ALA A 76 -10.55 -3.68 10.11
N LEU A 77 -9.29 -4.02 9.84
CA LEU A 77 -8.17 -3.75 10.74
C LEU A 77 -7.94 -2.24 10.88
N MET A 78 -7.94 -1.49 9.78
CA MET A 78 -7.74 -0.04 9.82
C MET A 78 -8.91 0.66 10.51
N SER A 79 -10.15 0.18 10.32
CA SER A 79 -11.31 0.63 11.10
C SER A 79 -11.16 0.32 12.58
N HIS A 80 -10.69 -0.87 12.95
CA HIS A 80 -10.44 -1.25 14.34
C HIS A 80 -9.39 -0.36 15.02
N LEU A 81 -8.36 0.04 14.28
CA LEU A 81 -7.31 0.94 14.76
C LEU A 81 -7.73 2.42 14.75
N GLY A 82 -8.87 2.75 14.12
CA GLY A 82 -9.30 4.14 13.94
C GLY A 82 -8.36 4.93 13.02
N GLU A 83 -7.73 4.27 12.05
CA GLU A 83 -6.73 4.89 11.20
C GLU A 83 -7.15 5.02 9.74
N LEU A 84 -6.84 6.19 9.18
CA LEU A 84 -6.91 6.42 7.75
C LEU A 84 -5.83 5.62 7.05
N TYR A 85 -6.16 5.12 5.87
CA TYR A 85 -5.23 4.35 5.06
C TYR A 85 -5.62 4.40 3.58
N TYR A 86 -4.66 4.00 2.74
CA TYR A 86 -4.93 3.45 1.42
C TYR A 86 -3.90 2.36 1.10
N ALA A 87 -4.27 1.40 0.25
CA ALA A 87 -3.30 0.49 -0.36
C ALA A 87 -2.52 1.26 -1.42
N GLY A 88 -1.19 1.26 -1.34
CA GLY A 88 -0.31 2.08 -2.17
C GLY A 88 0.82 1.29 -2.80
N LEU A 89 1.75 1.99 -3.45
CA LEU A 89 2.98 1.40 -4.03
C LEU A 89 2.66 0.20 -4.94
N LEU A 90 3.40 -0.91 -4.82
CA LEU A 90 3.25 -2.07 -5.69
C LEU A 90 1.89 -2.78 -5.51
N THR A 91 1.29 -2.70 -4.32
CA THR A 91 -0.07 -3.21 -4.11
C THR A 91 -1.11 -2.43 -4.91
N ALA A 92 -1.01 -1.10 -4.92
CA ALA A 92 -1.89 -0.30 -5.77
C ALA A 92 -1.63 -0.52 -7.25
N ALA A 93 -0.35 -0.63 -7.64
CA ALA A 93 0.03 -0.92 -9.02
C ALA A 93 -0.56 -2.27 -9.50
N GLU A 94 -0.50 -3.33 -8.68
CA GLU A 94 -1.17 -4.62 -8.97
C GLU A 94 -2.68 -4.44 -9.17
N HIS A 95 -3.35 -3.66 -8.32
CA HIS A 95 -4.78 -3.39 -8.44
C HIS A 95 -5.15 -2.62 -9.73
N HIS A 96 -4.25 -1.79 -10.25
CA HIS A 96 -4.40 -1.09 -11.53
C HIS A 96 -3.99 -1.94 -12.75
N GLY A 97 -3.49 -3.16 -12.52
CA GLY A 97 -2.99 -4.05 -13.58
C GLY A 97 -1.58 -3.70 -14.06
N ALA A 98 -0.84 -2.90 -13.30
CA ALA A 98 0.52 -2.43 -13.61
C ALA A 98 1.52 -3.05 -12.63
N ALA A 99 1.61 -4.38 -12.63
CA ALA A 99 2.60 -5.09 -11.83
C ALA A 99 3.10 -6.32 -12.58
N HIS A 100 4.29 -6.21 -13.18
CA HIS A 100 5.02 -7.33 -13.79
C HIS A 100 5.13 -8.55 -12.86
N HIS A 101 5.26 -8.32 -11.55
CA HIS A 101 5.33 -9.36 -10.53
C HIS A 101 4.40 -9.07 -9.38
N ARG A 102 3.85 -10.14 -8.78
CA ARG A 102 3.07 -10.00 -7.56
C ARG A 102 3.92 -9.44 -6.42
N PRO A 103 3.46 -8.40 -5.70
CA PRO A 103 4.12 -7.89 -4.52
C PRO A 103 4.28 -9.01 -3.46
N GLN A 104 5.46 -9.10 -2.85
CA GLN A 104 5.71 -10.07 -1.77
C GLN A 104 5.00 -9.70 -0.45
N SER A 105 4.60 -8.45 -0.31
CA SER A 105 3.86 -7.92 0.84
C SER A 105 2.74 -7.01 0.36
N PHE A 106 1.66 -6.97 1.14
CA PHE A 106 0.58 -6.03 0.93
C PHE A 106 0.97 -4.68 1.56
N GLN A 107 1.04 -3.63 0.75
CA GLN A 107 1.60 -2.34 1.13
C GLN A 107 0.49 -1.35 1.44
N VAL A 108 0.51 -0.83 2.66
CA VAL A 108 -0.52 0.08 3.18
C VAL A 108 0.14 1.39 3.59
N ILE A 109 -0.33 2.50 3.02
CA ILE A 109 0.10 3.83 3.42
C ILE A 109 -0.76 4.30 4.60
N VAL A 110 -0.11 4.76 5.66
CA VAL A 110 -0.72 5.21 6.92
C VAL A 110 -0.14 6.55 7.38
N PRO A 111 -0.83 7.34 8.22
CA PRO A 111 -0.35 8.65 8.69
C PRO A 111 1.01 8.63 9.38
N ARG A 112 1.36 7.52 10.04
CA ARG A 112 2.64 7.31 10.74
C ARG A 112 3.14 5.90 10.49
N THR A 113 4.44 5.77 10.23
CA THR A 113 5.10 4.46 10.07
C THR A 113 4.83 3.59 11.29
N ARG A 114 4.58 2.31 11.03
CA ARG A 114 4.36 1.28 12.04
C ARG A 114 5.04 0.00 11.60
N THR A 115 5.29 -0.89 12.55
CA THR A 115 5.85 -2.20 12.26
C THR A 115 4.88 -2.99 11.37
N GLY A 116 5.41 -3.63 10.33
CA GLY A 116 4.66 -4.58 9.50
C GLY A 116 4.10 -5.74 10.33
N ILE A 117 3.11 -6.43 9.77
CA ILE A 117 2.50 -7.61 10.40
C ILE A 117 2.66 -8.83 9.51
N THR A 118 2.81 -9.98 10.17
CA THR A 118 2.82 -11.29 9.52
C THR A 118 1.76 -12.17 10.16
N CYS A 119 0.90 -12.77 9.35
CA CYS A 119 -0.19 -13.64 9.76
C CYS A 119 -0.25 -14.84 8.82
N GLY A 120 0.16 -16.02 9.31
CA GLY A 120 0.38 -17.16 8.41
C GLY A 120 1.39 -16.80 7.31
N GLY A 121 1.03 -17.06 6.05
CA GLY A 121 1.81 -16.66 4.87
C GLY A 121 1.54 -15.23 4.38
N VAL A 122 0.69 -14.46 5.06
CA VAL A 122 0.36 -13.07 4.66
C VAL A 122 1.30 -12.09 5.36
N ARG A 123 1.95 -11.23 4.56
CA ARG A 123 2.76 -10.11 5.04
C ARG A 123 2.11 -8.80 4.65
N VAL A 124 2.08 -7.86 5.59
CA VAL A 124 1.60 -6.49 5.36
C VAL A 124 2.67 -5.52 5.84
N ASP A 125 3.08 -4.63 4.96
CA ASP A 125 3.99 -3.55 5.27
C ASP A 125 3.22 -2.25 5.38
N PHE A 126 3.57 -1.44 6.38
CA PHE A 126 2.95 -0.15 6.62
C PHE A 126 3.96 0.97 6.45
N ILE A 127 3.67 1.86 5.51
CA ILE A 127 4.57 2.95 5.12
C ILE A 127 3.95 4.28 5.57
N GLY A 128 4.74 5.12 6.24
CA GLY A 128 4.28 6.40 6.78
C GLY A 128 4.25 7.52 5.76
N ARG A 129 3.10 8.18 5.61
CA ARG A 129 2.93 9.43 4.85
C ARG A 129 2.01 10.39 5.61
N LYS A 130 2.46 11.61 5.87
CA LYS A 130 1.73 12.54 6.77
C LYS A 130 0.34 12.97 6.27
N ASN A 131 0.17 13.08 4.96
CA ASN A 131 -1.04 13.63 4.34
C ASN A 131 -1.96 12.59 3.71
N VAL A 132 -2.03 11.37 4.27
CA VAL A 132 -2.93 10.28 3.82
C VAL A 132 -4.37 10.75 3.61
N ALA A 133 -4.90 11.59 4.51
CA ALA A 133 -6.28 12.08 4.45
C ALA A 133 -6.61 12.87 3.17
N GLY A 134 -5.61 13.53 2.57
CA GLY A 134 -5.78 14.35 1.38
C GLY A 134 -5.47 13.60 0.07
N MET A 135 -5.08 12.33 0.14
CA MET A 135 -4.70 11.58 -1.06
C MET A 135 -5.93 11.06 -1.82
N PRO A 136 -6.05 11.36 -3.13
CA PRO A 136 -7.07 10.75 -3.97
C PRO A 136 -6.95 9.22 -4.00
N THR A 137 -8.08 8.56 -3.73
CA THR A 137 -8.21 7.09 -3.71
C THR A 137 -9.39 6.64 -4.56
N GLN A 138 -9.40 5.36 -4.91
CA GLN A 138 -10.49 4.67 -5.58
C GLN A 138 -10.88 3.43 -4.79
N ASP A 139 -12.16 3.07 -4.82
CA ASP A 139 -12.66 1.88 -4.15
C ASP A 139 -12.58 0.66 -5.08
N PHE A 140 -11.84 -0.36 -4.64
CA PHE A 140 -11.75 -1.65 -5.31
C PHE A 140 -12.58 -2.69 -4.58
N LYS A 141 -13.43 -3.39 -5.33
CA LYS A 141 -14.27 -4.46 -4.78
C LYS A 141 -13.40 -5.66 -4.40
N THR A 142 -13.59 -6.17 -3.20
CA THR A 142 -12.99 -7.42 -2.71
C THR A 142 -14.10 -8.43 -2.42
N PRO A 143 -13.78 -9.73 -2.26
CA PRO A 143 -14.77 -10.71 -1.84
C PRO A 143 -15.47 -10.40 -0.51
N ARG A 144 -14.89 -9.50 0.30
CA ARG A 144 -15.32 -9.18 1.68
C ARG A 144 -15.61 -7.69 1.90
N GLY A 145 -15.78 -6.91 0.84
CA GLY A 145 -16.12 -5.48 0.94
C GLY A 145 -15.39 -4.64 -0.09
N TYR A 146 -14.91 -3.47 0.33
CA TYR A 146 -14.16 -2.53 -0.49
C TYR A 146 -12.79 -2.25 0.11
N LEU A 147 -11.81 -2.06 -0.75
CA LEU A 147 -10.45 -1.64 -0.41
C LEU A 147 -10.21 -0.26 -1.02
N ARG A 148 -9.77 0.69 -0.20
CA ARG A 148 -9.27 1.98 -0.69
C ARG A 148 -7.88 1.81 -1.27
N VAL A 149 -7.72 2.11 -2.54
CA VAL A 149 -6.45 2.03 -3.27
C VAL A 149 -6.09 3.44 -3.76
N SER A 150 -4.82 3.83 -3.74
CA SER A 150 -4.39 5.09 -4.36
C SER A 150 -4.79 5.14 -5.84
N THR A 151 -5.14 6.32 -6.33
CA THR A 151 -5.26 6.55 -7.79
C THR A 151 -3.95 6.19 -8.52
N PRO A 152 -3.96 5.90 -9.83
CA PRO A 152 -2.74 5.67 -10.60
C PRO A 152 -1.71 6.80 -10.43
N GLU A 153 -2.15 8.05 -10.41
CA GLU A 153 -1.28 9.21 -10.26
C GLU A 153 -0.65 9.28 -8.87
N VAL A 154 -1.43 9.05 -7.79
CA VAL A 154 -0.88 8.97 -6.43
C VAL A 154 0.09 7.79 -6.31
N THR A 155 -0.21 6.67 -6.97
CA THR A 155 0.66 5.48 -6.98
C THR A 155 2.00 5.79 -7.65
N ALA A 156 2.00 6.51 -8.77
CA ALA A 156 3.22 6.94 -9.45
C ALA A 156 4.09 7.85 -8.56
N PHE A 157 3.46 8.80 -7.86
CA PHE A 157 4.15 9.64 -6.87
C PHE A 157 4.74 8.81 -5.72
N ASP A 158 3.99 7.85 -5.19
CA ASP A 158 4.46 6.98 -4.11
C ASP A 158 5.66 6.13 -4.56
N LEU A 159 5.63 5.58 -5.77
CA LEU A 159 6.76 4.80 -6.33
C LEU A 159 8.03 5.65 -6.46
N ALA A 160 7.91 6.87 -7.00
CA ALA A 160 9.04 7.81 -7.12
C ALA A 160 9.54 8.34 -5.76
N GLY A 161 8.64 8.44 -4.78
CA GLY A 161 8.92 8.91 -3.42
C GLY A 161 9.58 7.86 -2.54
N TYR A 162 9.24 6.58 -2.76
CA TYR A 162 9.64 5.46 -1.93
C TYR A 162 10.21 4.28 -2.73
N PRO A 163 11.23 4.48 -3.57
CA PRO A 163 11.74 3.44 -4.46
C PRO A 163 12.23 2.19 -3.71
N HIS A 164 12.74 2.33 -2.48
CA HIS A 164 13.16 1.19 -1.66
C HIS A 164 12.00 0.26 -1.24
N HIS A 165 10.77 0.78 -1.16
CA HIS A 165 9.59 -0.06 -0.95
C HIS A 165 9.07 -0.68 -2.26
N ALA A 166 9.59 -0.25 -3.40
CA ALA A 166 9.21 -0.72 -4.72
C ALA A 166 10.32 -1.54 -5.41
N GLY A 167 11.30 -2.07 -4.65
CA GLY A 167 12.35 -2.91 -5.23
C GLY A 167 13.47 -2.15 -5.96
N GLY A 168 13.55 -0.82 -5.82
CA GLY A 168 14.55 0.03 -6.46
C GLY A 168 14.01 0.80 -7.67
N LEU A 169 14.85 1.65 -8.26
CA LEU A 169 14.44 2.54 -9.35
C LEU A 169 14.17 1.79 -10.66
N ASP A 170 14.86 0.67 -10.92
CA ASP A 170 14.62 -0.18 -12.09
C ASP A 170 13.19 -0.70 -12.09
N ASN A 171 12.77 -1.36 -11.01
CA ASN A 171 11.39 -1.87 -10.89
C ASN A 171 10.36 -0.73 -10.84
N VAL A 172 10.69 0.43 -10.26
CA VAL A 172 9.82 1.61 -10.36
C VAL A 172 9.60 2.02 -11.80
N ALA A 173 10.66 2.12 -12.61
CA ALA A 173 10.53 2.48 -14.03
C ALA A 173 9.70 1.44 -14.80
N THR A 174 9.99 0.15 -14.60
CA THR A 174 9.22 -0.97 -15.15
C THR A 174 7.72 -0.84 -14.83
N VAL A 175 7.35 -0.68 -13.56
CA VAL A 175 5.94 -0.50 -13.13
C VAL A 175 5.32 0.77 -13.70
N LEU A 176 6.08 1.88 -13.79
CA LEU A 176 5.58 3.13 -14.35
C LEU A 176 5.22 3.00 -15.84
N SER A 177 5.93 2.16 -16.60
CA SER A 177 5.63 1.92 -18.01
C SER A 177 4.24 1.30 -18.22
N GLU A 178 3.84 0.35 -17.38
CA GLU A 178 2.50 -0.25 -17.42
C GLU A 178 1.44 0.69 -16.82
N LEU A 179 1.78 1.38 -15.72
CA LEU A 179 0.86 2.25 -15.00
C LEU A 179 0.48 3.50 -15.82
N ALA A 180 1.34 3.90 -16.76
CA ALA A 180 1.14 5.04 -17.65
C ALA A 180 -0.20 5.00 -18.38
N GLU A 181 -0.62 3.83 -18.86
CA GLU A 181 -1.89 3.66 -19.58
C GLU A 181 -3.13 4.00 -18.71
N LYS A 182 -2.98 4.02 -17.39
CA LYS A 182 -4.08 4.29 -16.43
C LYS A 182 -4.06 5.72 -15.90
N MET A 183 -3.01 6.49 -16.19
CA MET A 183 -2.84 7.84 -15.67
C MET A 183 -3.47 8.89 -16.59
N ASP A 184 -4.00 9.94 -15.97
CA ASP A 184 -4.43 11.16 -16.63
C ASP A 184 -3.38 12.27 -16.42
N PRO A 185 -2.82 12.85 -17.49
CA PRO A 185 -1.79 13.89 -17.38
C PRO A 185 -2.24 15.12 -16.57
N ALA A 186 -3.50 15.54 -16.68
CA ALA A 186 -4.01 16.71 -15.97
C ALA A 186 -4.18 16.39 -14.48
N LYS A 187 -4.68 15.19 -14.14
CA LYS A 187 -4.76 14.75 -12.75
C LYS A 187 -3.38 14.64 -12.11
N LEU A 188 -2.40 14.11 -12.84
CA LEU A 188 -1.03 13.94 -12.37
C LEU A 188 -0.43 15.28 -11.91
N VAL A 189 -0.62 16.33 -12.70
CA VAL A 189 -0.18 17.70 -12.35
C VAL A 189 -1.01 18.27 -11.19
N SER A 190 -2.33 18.06 -11.20
CA SER A 190 -3.23 18.63 -10.19
C SER A 190 -2.94 18.18 -8.76
N ILE A 191 -2.27 17.02 -8.59
CA ILE A 191 -1.90 16.46 -7.29
C ILE A 191 -0.42 16.65 -6.94
N ALA A 192 0.36 17.31 -7.80
CA ALA A 192 1.82 17.40 -7.64
C ALA A 192 2.23 18.19 -6.38
N ASP A 193 1.39 19.11 -5.91
CA ASP A 193 1.61 19.88 -4.69
C ASP A 193 1.29 19.11 -3.40
N LEU A 194 0.63 17.95 -3.51
CA LEU A 194 0.40 17.03 -2.40
C LEU A 194 1.65 16.21 -2.06
N SER A 195 2.73 16.34 -2.82
CA SER A 195 3.99 15.61 -2.60
C SER A 195 5.18 16.57 -2.53
N PRO A 196 6.30 16.19 -1.88
CA PRO A 196 7.54 16.93 -2.00
C PRO A 196 7.91 17.14 -3.47
N ILE A 197 8.37 18.35 -3.83
CA ILE A 197 8.70 18.67 -5.22
C ILE A 197 9.75 17.73 -5.84
N SER A 198 10.65 17.19 -5.00
CA SER A 198 11.64 16.19 -5.41
C SER A 198 11.02 14.91 -5.97
N TRP A 199 9.79 14.56 -5.57
CA TRP A 199 9.08 13.41 -6.13
C TRP A 199 8.59 13.73 -7.54
N SER A 200 8.13 14.95 -7.81
CA SER A 200 7.76 15.39 -9.17
C SER A 200 8.99 15.37 -10.10
N GLN A 201 10.15 15.82 -9.60
CA GLN A 201 11.41 15.82 -10.36
C GLN A 201 11.84 14.41 -10.75
N ARG A 202 11.78 13.46 -9.81
CA ARG A 202 12.11 12.04 -10.09
C ARG A 202 11.08 11.39 -10.99
N LEU A 203 9.79 11.57 -10.69
CA LEU A 203 8.70 10.96 -11.45
C LEU A 203 8.72 11.43 -12.91
N GLY A 204 8.87 12.73 -13.14
CA GLY A 204 8.95 13.27 -14.50
C GLY A 204 10.12 12.71 -15.30
N TYR A 205 11.31 12.61 -14.68
CA TYR A 205 12.47 11.97 -15.30
C TYR A 205 12.23 10.48 -15.60
N LEU A 206 11.67 9.73 -14.65
CA LEU A 206 11.39 8.31 -14.83
C LEU A 206 10.33 8.04 -15.90
N LEU A 207 9.28 8.87 -16.00
CA LEU A 207 8.29 8.79 -17.08
C LEU A 207 8.92 9.07 -18.44
N GLU A 208 9.75 10.10 -18.55
CA GLU A 208 10.46 10.39 -19.81
C GLU A 208 11.44 9.27 -20.20
N LEU A 209 12.08 8.62 -19.20
CA LEU A 209 12.96 7.48 -19.41
C LEU A 209 12.22 6.28 -20.04
N VAL A 210 10.98 6.02 -19.63
CA VAL A 210 10.15 4.94 -20.17
C VAL A 210 9.32 5.33 -21.39
N GLY A 211 9.57 6.51 -21.98
CA GLY A 211 8.93 6.98 -23.21
C GLY A 211 7.66 7.82 -23.01
N GLU A 212 7.22 8.03 -21.76
CA GLU A 212 5.96 8.68 -21.39
C GLU A 212 6.08 10.22 -21.28
N ARG A 213 6.63 10.83 -22.33
CA ARG A 213 6.95 12.27 -22.37
C ARG A 213 5.72 13.17 -22.26
N GLU A 214 4.59 12.77 -22.83
CA GLU A 214 3.36 13.56 -22.80
C GLU A 214 2.75 13.59 -21.40
N LEU A 215 2.77 12.46 -20.67
CA LEU A 215 2.38 12.41 -19.26
C LEU A 215 3.29 13.30 -18.40
N ALA A 216 4.60 13.29 -18.67
CA ALA A 216 5.58 14.03 -17.90
C ALA A 216 5.54 15.55 -18.15
N LYS A 217 5.05 16.00 -19.32
CA LYS A 217 5.15 17.39 -19.77
C LYS A 217 4.69 18.42 -18.73
N GLY A 218 3.51 18.23 -18.16
CA GLY A 218 2.95 19.17 -17.19
C GLY A 218 3.73 19.21 -15.86
N LEU A 219 4.41 18.11 -15.48
CA LEU A 219 5.30 18.12 -14.32
C LEU A 219 6.54 18.99 -14.57
N ALA A 220 7.08 19.02 -15.79
CA ALA A 220 8.21 19.89 -16.12
C ALA A 220 7.84 21.38 -16.00
N GLU A 221 6.63 21.75 -16.43
CA GLU A 221 6.08 23.10 -16.27
C GLU A 221 5.91 23.45 -14.79
N TYR A 222 5.33 22.52 -14.00
CA TYR A 222 5.18 22.66 -12.55
C TYR A 222 6.52 22.86 -11.82
N ILE A 223 7.53 22.05 -12.13
CA ILE A 223 8.88 22.15 -11.55
C ILE A 223 9.53 23.50 -11.88
N THR A 224 9.35 23.97 -13.11
CA THR A 224 9.85 25.27 -13.55
C THR A 224 9.16 26.41 -12.80
N GLN A 225 7.83 26.38 -12.69
CA GLN A 225 7.03 27.39 -12.00
C GLN A 225 7.37 27.50 -10.51
N LYS A 226 7.66 26.37 -9.86
CA LYS A 226 8.03 26.31 -8.44
C LYS A 226 9.50 26.64 -8.17
N ASP A 227 10.29 26.93 -9.21
CA ASP A 227 11.73 27.18 -9.14
C ASP A 227 12.47 26.11 -8.34
N ALA A 228 12.20 24.83 -8.64
CA ALA A 228 12.71 23.71 -7.85
C ALA A 228 14.26 23.72 -7.75
N VAL A 229 14.82 23.32 -6.62
CA VAL A 229 16.27 23.13 -6.53
C VAL A 229 16.69 21.78 -7.14
N PRO A 230 17.92 21.65 -7.66
CA PRO A 230 18.40 20.36 -8.14
C PRO A 230 18.45 19.28 -7.06
N VAL A 231 17.96 18.07 -7.37
CA VAL A 231 17.99 16.93 -6.44
C VAL A 231 18.56 15.67 -7.10
N PRO A 232 19.16 14.73 -6.33
CA PRO A 232 19.55 13.44 -6.90
C PRO A 232 18.33 12.57 -7.24
N LEU A 233 18.47 11.79 -8.31
CA LEU A 233 17.54 10.72 -8.67
C LEU A 233 17.48 9.67 -7.55
N SER A 234 18.64 9.23 -7.07
CA SER A 234 18.80 8.28 -5.97
C SER A 234 19.47 8.95 -4.75
N PRO A 235 18.71 9.26 -3.69
CA PRO A 235 19.26 9.96 -2.50
C PRO A 235 20.33 9.20 -1.76
N SER A 236 20.35 7.87 -1.88
CA SER A 236 21.33 7.01 -1.21
C SER A 236 22.67 6.94 -1.95
N GLN A 237 22.73 7.41 -3.20
CA GLN A 237 23.95 7.38 -4.02
C GLN A 237 24.69 8.73 -4.01
N PRO A 238 26.02 8.74 -4.15
CA PRO A 238 26.79 9.99 -4.32
C PRO A 238 26.32 10.76 -5.54
N SER A 239 26.30 12.10 -5.47
CA SER A 239 25.87 12.98 -6.56
C SER A 239 26.88 14.06 -6.93
N LYS A 240 28.12 13.97 -6.42
CA LYS A 240 29.20 14.87 -6.80
C LYS A 240 29.56 14.71 -8.28
N ASN A 241 29.77 15.84 -8.96
CA ASN A 241 30.18 15.90 -10.37
C ASN A 241 29.21 15.24 -11.36
N ILE A 242 27.96 15.01 -10.97
CA ILE A 242 26.92 14.52 -11.87
C ILE A 242 26.38 15.70 -12.68
N ARG A 243 26.36 15.54 -14.01
CA ARG A 243 25.75 16.53 -14.90
C ARG A 243 24.24 16.53 -14.66
N GLN A 244 23.70 17.71 -14.39
CA GLN A 244 22.26 17.88 -14.18
C GLN A 244 21.49 17.71 -15.48
N GLU A 245 20.34 17.02 -15.39
CA GLU A 245 19.26 17.12 -16.36
C GLU A 245 18.43 18.36 -16.09
N SER A 246 18.59 19.36 -16.96
CA SER A 246 18.09 20.72 -16.75
C SER A 246 16.56 20.77 -16.67
N ARG A 247 15.87 20.01 -17.53
CA ARG A 247 14.40 19.93 -17.60
C ARG A 247 13.78 19.55 -16.26
N TRP A 248 14.38 18.59 -15.57
CA TRP A 248 13.85 18.05 -14.32
C TRP A 248 14.51 18.64 -13.08
N ARG A 249 15.54 19.48 -13.28
CA ARG A 249 16.45 19.93 -12.22
C ARG A 249 16.88 18.71 -11.39
N LEU A 250 17.40 17.69 -12.06
CA LEU A 250 17.70 16.40 -11.45
C LEU A 250 19.14 15.99 -11.73
N LEU A 251 19.80 15.35 -10.77
CA LEU A 251 21.11 14.72 -10.95
C LEU A 251 20.88 13.21 -11.15
N PRO A 252 20.97 12.66 -12.38
CA PRO A 252 20.80 11.23 -12.65
C PRO A 252 22.02 10.42 -12.16
N ASN A 253 22.11 10.26 -10.85
CA ASN A 253 23.25 9.65 -10.15
C ASN A 253 23.14 8.13 -9.98
N GLU A 254 22.16 7.50 -10.62
CA GLU A 254 21.96 6.06 -10.70
C GLU A 254 21.50 5.75 -12.12
N LYS A 255 22.06 4.70 -12.73
CA LYS A 255 21.58 4.20 -14.01
C LYS A 255 20.34 3.36 -13.75
N VAL A 256 19.26 3.64 -14.49
CA VAL A 256 17.99 2.93 -14.37
C VAL A 256 17.74 2.13 -15.63
N GLU A 257 17.47 0.84 -15.48
CA GLU A 257 17.28 -0.13 -16.57
C GLU A 257 15.91 -0.81 -16.40
N PRO A 258 14.83 -0.27 -17.01
CA PRO A 258 13.51 -0.89 -16.95
C PRO A 258 13.48 -2.21 -17.75
N GLU A 259 12.68 -3.16 -17.26
CA GLU A 259 12.34 -4.41 -17.95
C GLU A 259 11.05 -4.18 -18.75
N LEU A 260 11.20 -3.83 -20.04
CA LEU A 260 10.09 -3.52 -20.95
C LEU A 260 9.74 -4.70 -21.88
#